data_AF-A0A520Q9Y5-F1
#
_entry.id   AF-A0A520Q9Y5-F1
#
_cell.length_a   1.000
_cell.length_b   1.000
_cell.length_c   1.000
_cell.angle_alpha   90.00
_cell.angle_beta   90.00
_cell.angle_gamma   90.00
#
_symmetry.space_group_name_H-M   'P 1'
#
loop_
_entity.id
_entity.type
_entity.pdbx_description
1 polymer ?
#
loop_
_entity_poly.entity_id
_entity_poly.type
_entity_poly.pdbx_seq_one_letter_code
_entity_poly.pdbx_strand_id
1 'polypeptide(L)'
;MRLTLSDAALDARELTFTVEGTGARELRLEVSRSARIRLSAGARRLMWARVCSGFYGVTFARSEDASSPGFLPPFRADEARRHQDRAWWMRRIASGLAESPITPLRPGRWQLAHLVADASDGACFVHPRAELRSVGPLTVLDLLEAAAAPSTRDDDFGGHGSWSVWPLRRPSDADEARVKAWRKHAVEGTLPPVVLWSVSGLQSHLLLDGHDRLVAARSAGVTPDVVLLWRVHETPPTEERMARAAHAYTSQFERHPGGRQALNTMLERAFSPTRAPADTFAIGRSDMDDEWDREVASVLTAEDADALCRADF
;
A
#
# COMPACT_ATOMS: atom_id res chain seq x y z
N MET A 1 10.03 -6.92 -17.17
CA MET A 1 10.27 -7.57 -15.85
C MET A 1 9.56 -8.91 -15.87
N ARG A 2 10.14 -9.98 -15.30
CA ARG A 2 9.44 -11.28 -15.26
C ARG A 2 8.71 -11.41 -13.93
N LEU A 3 7.43 -11.74 -13.99
CA LEU A 3 6.63 -12.08 -12.83
C LEU A 3 6.41 -13.59 -12.79
N THR A 4 6.66 -14.17 -11.62
CA THR A 4 6.29 -15.56 -11.33
C THR A 4 5.30 -15.55 -10.17
N LEU A 5 4.06 -15.98 -10.44
CA LEU A 5 3.05 -16.14 -9.39
C LEU A 5 3.37 -17.39 -8.59
N SER A 6 3.43 -17.28 -7.27
CA SER A 6 3.97 -18.36 -6.43
C SER A 6 2.98 -18.98 -5.46
N ASP A 7 1.76 -18.45 -5.36
CA ASP A 7 0.56 -19.10 -4.80
C ASP A 7 -0.54 -18.04 -4.73
N ALA A 8 -1.71 -18.32 -5.28
CA ALA A 8 -2.92 -17.60 -4.91
C ALA A 8 -3.51 -18.35 -3.71
N ALA A 9 -3.64 -17.69 -2.56
CA ALA A 9 -4.30 -18.32 -1.43
C ALA A 9 -5.74 -18.72 -1.84
N LEU A 10 -6.18 -19.91 -1.42
CA LEU A 10 -7.48 -20.53 -1.75
C LEU A 10 -8.70 -19.62 -1.50
N ASP A 11 -8.55 -18.55 -0.70
CA ASP A 11 -9.62 -17.60 -0.38
C ASP A 11 -9.63 -16.31 -1.22
N ALA A 12 -8.84 -16.21 -2.29
CA ALA A 12 -8.83 -15.05 -3.21
C ALA A 12 -8.51 -13.67 -2.57
N ARG A 13 -7.97 -13.64 -1.34
CA ARG A 13 -7.64 -12.40 -0.62
C ARG A 13 -6.19 -11.97 -0.73
N GLU A 14 -5.30 -12.86 -1.14
CA GLU A 14 -3.87 -12.59 -1.24
C GLU A 14 -3.29 -13.17 -2.53
N LEU A 15 -2.37 -12.44 -3.14
CA LEU A 15 -1.57 -12.88 -4.29
C LEU A 15 -0.10 -12.66 -4.00
N THR A 16 0.68 -13.74 -3.90
CA THR A 16 2.14 -13.66 -3.75
C THR A 16 2.82 -13.89 -5.09
N PHE A 17 3.83 -13.07 -5.39
CA PHE A 17 4.59 -13.17 -6.63
C PHE A 17 6.05 -12.78 -6.43
N THR A 18 6.90 -13.32 -7.28
CA THR A 18 8.32 -13.01 -7.33
C THR A 18 8.61 -12.15 -8.54
N VAL A 19 9.37 -11.09 -8.31
CA VAL A 19 9.82 -10.14 -9.31
C VAL A 19 11.28 -10.44 -9.63
N GLU A 20 11.57 -10.73 -10.89
CA GLU A 20 12.92 -10.98 -11.38
C GLU A 20 13.37 -9.90 -12.37
N GLY A 21 14.67 -9.60 -12.33
CA GLY A 21 15.35 -8.69 -13.26
C GLY A 21 15.34 -7.21 -12.87
N THR A 22 16.30 -6.48 -13.42
CA THR A 22 16.61 -5.07 -13.11
C THR A 22 16.14 -4.10 -14.19
N GLY A 23 15.01 -4.40 -14.86
CA GLY A 23 14.49 -3.58 -15.97
C GLY A 23 14.42 -2.09 -15.62
N ALA A 24 14.38 -1.23 -16.66
CA ALA A 24 14.35 0.22 -16.49
C ALA A 24 13.20 0.63 -15.54
N ARG A 25 13.55 1.40 -14.49
CA ARG A 25 12.64 1.85 -13.45
C ARG A 25 12.77 3.35 -13.29
N GLU A 26 11.70 4.05 -13.62
CA GLU A 26 11.63 5.50 -13.53
C GLU A 26 11.21 5.96 -12.13
N LEU A 27 10.53 5.10 -11.36
CA LEU A 27 10.17 5.40 -9.98
C LEU A 27 11.38 5.31 -9.06
N ARG A 28 11.73 6.42 -8.41
CA ARG A 28 12.86 6.55 -7.49
C ARG A 28 12.38 7.09 -6.15
N LEU A 29 12.58 6.31 -5.10
CA LEU A 29 12.52 6.77 -3.72
C LEU A 29 13.96 7.05 -3.29
N GLU A 30 14.27 8.30 -3.03
CA GLU A 30 15.60 8.77 -2.66
C GLU A 30 15.59 9.33 -1.24
N VAL A 31 16.68 9.11 -0.51
CA VAL A 31 16.85 9.58 0.87
C VAL A 31 18.23 10.19 1.04
N SER A 32 18.29 11.34 1.71
CA SER A 32 19.55 12.01 2.04
C SER A 32 20.02 11.67 3.45
N ARG A 33 21.22 12.14 3.81
CA ARG A 33 21.76 11.99 5.18
C ARG A 33 20.96 12.78 6.21
N SER A 34 20.33 13.88 5.80
CA SER A 34 19.52 14.76 6.66
C SER A 34 18.05 14.32 6.73
N ALA A 35 17.78 13.04 6.46
CA ALA A 35 16.46 12.41 6.44
C ALA A 35 15.43 13.11 5.53
N ARG A 36 15.91 13.79 4.48
CA ARG A 36 15.08 14.32 3.40
C ARG A 36 14.79 13.20 2.42
N ILE A 37 13.52 13.01 2.11
CA ILE A 37 13.01 11.94 1.27
C ILE A 37 12.33 12.58 0.06
N ARG A 38 12.51 11.94 -1.10
CA ARG A 38 11.88 12.34 -2.36
C ARG A 38 11.37 11.13 -3.11
N LEU A 39 10.15 11.21 -3.63
CA LEU A 39 9.61 10.25 -4.58
C LEU A 39 9.44 10.91 -5.95
N SER A 40 10.09 10.33 -6.96
CA SER A 40 10.06 10.82 -8.34
C SER A 40 9.66 9.72 -9.31
N ALA A 41 8.92 10.07 -10.36
CA ALA A 41 8.64 9.24 -11.52
C ALA A 41 9.29 9.89 -12.75
N GLY A 42 10.49 9.41 -13.11
CA GLY A 42 11.30 10.06 -14.14
C GLY A 42 11.68 11.48 -13.73
N ALA A 43 11.35 12.47 -14.56
CA ALA A 43 11.54 13.88 -14.25
C ALA A 43 10.46 14.46 -13.31
N ARG A 44 9.31 13.78 -13.16
CA ARG A 44 8.20 14.26 -12.36
C ARG A 44 8.46 14.03 -10.87
N ARG A 45 8.29 15.08 -10.05
CA ARG A 45 8.30 14.99 -8.59
C ARG A 45 6.88 14.74 -8.08
N LEU A 46 6.71 13.69 -7.30
CA LEU A 46 5.41 13.29 -6.76
C LEU A 46 5.23 13.75 -5.32
N MET A 47 6.27 13.57 -4.51
CA MET A 47 6.23 13.79 -3.07
C MET A 47 7.62 14.14 -2.54
N TRP A 48 7.64 15.00 -1.53
CA TRP A 48 8.76 15.23 -0.62
C TRP A 48 8.33 14.84 0.79
N ALA A 49 9.28 14.39 1.59
CA ALA A 49 9.03 14.18 3.01
C ALA A 49 10.31 14.47 3.79
N ARG A 50 10.16 14.80 5.07
CA ARG A 50 11.28 14.92 6.00
C ARG A 50 10.91 14.22 7.29
N VAL A 51 11.73 13.25 7.68
CA VAL A 51 11.60 12.61 8.99
C VAL A 51 12.13 13.60 10.03
N CYS A 52 11.40 13.78 11.12
CA CYS A 52 11.82 14.69 12.19
C CYS A 52 13.12 14.19 12.84
N SER A 53 13.86 15.12 13.47
CA SER A 53 15.17 14.81 14.07
C SER A 53 15.11 13.75 15.18
N GLY A 54 13.99 13.62 15.87
CA GLY A 54 13.76 12.58 16.88
C GLY A 54 13.21 11.25 16.35
N PHE A 55 13.02 11.11 15.03
CA PHE A 55 12.52 9.89 14.36
C PHE A 55 11.15 9.40 14.87
N TYR A 56 10.35 10.26 15.49
CA TYR A 56 9.01 9.96 15.97
C TYR A 56 7.92 10.49 15.02
N GLY A 57 8.27 11.02 13.85
CA GLY A 57 7.30 11.52 12.89
C GLY A 57 7.89 11.93 11.55
N VAL A 58 7.01 12.28 10.62
CA VAL A 58 7.38 12.70 9.26
C VAL A 58 6.42 13.79 8.78
N THR A 59 6.98 14.83 8.17
CA THR A 59 6.20 15.82 7.43
C THR A 59 6.22 15.45 5.96
N PHE A 60 5.04 15.36 5.36
CA PHE A 60 4.85 15.13 3.94
C PHE A 60 4.51 16.41 3.20
N ALA A 61 4.94 16.48 1.95
CA ALA A 61 4.40 17.39 0.94
C ALA A 61 4.19 16.68 -0.39
N ARG A 62 3.18 17.11 -1.14
CA ARG A 62 2.78 16.55 -2.43
C ARG A 62 2.82 17.60 -3.51
N SER A 63 3.18 17.21 -4.73
CA SER A 63 3.01 18.09 -5.89
C SER A 63 1.52 18.33 -6.17
N GLU A 64 1.13 19.57 -6.46
CA GLU A 64 -0.27 19.95 -6.77
C GLU A 64 -0.75 19.53 -8.17
N ASP A 65 0.07 18.77 -8.90
CA ASP A 65 -0.33 18.14 -10.15
C ASP A 65 -1.46 17.11 -9.92
N ALA A 66 -2.58 17.30 -10.63
CA ALA A 66 -3.75 16.41 -10.58
C ALA A 66 -3.70 15.27 -11.61
N SER A 67 -2.70 15.23 -12.48
CA SER A 67 -2.57 14.18 -13.49
C SER A 67 -2.16 12.85 -12.85
N SER A 68 -2.63 11.72 -13.40
CA SER A 68 -2.21 10.40 -12.92
C SER A 68 -0.71 10.20 -13.15
N PRO A 69 0.05 9.73 -12.13
CA PRO A 69 1.47 9.41 -12.31
C PRO A 69 1.75 8.21 -13.22
N GLY A 70 0.74 7.42 -13.58
CA GLY A 70 0.91 6.31 -14.54
C GLY A 70 1.48 5.01 -13.94
N PHE A 71 1.31 4.77 -12.64
CA PHE A 71 1.70 3.50 -12.00
C PHE A 71 1.00 2.27 -12.61
N LEU A 72 -0.26 2.46 -13.01
CA LEU A 72 -1.12 1.44 -13.59
C LEU A 72 -1.80 1.96 -14.86
N PRO A 73 -2.00 1.11 -15.88
CA PRO A 73 -2.90 1.43 -16.98
C PRO A 73 -4.31 1.73 -16.45
N PRO A 74 -5.01 2.78 -16.93
CA PRO A 74 -6.29 3.21 -16.38
C PRO A 74 -7.32 2.07 -16.32
N PHE A 75 -7.98 1.91 -15.17
CA PHE A 75 -9.11 1.00 -15.05
C PHE A 75 -10.31 1.55 -15.80
N ARG A 76 -10.98 0.70 -16.57
CA ARG A 76 -12.10 1.12 -17.42
C ARG A 76 -13.46 0.79 -16.80
N ALA A 77 -14.47 1.57 -17.15
CA ALA A 77 -15.83 1.39 -16.64
C ALA A 77 -16.50 0.08 -17.11
N ASP A 78 -16.09 -0.47 -18.26
CA ASP A 78 -16.55 -1.77 -18.74
C ASP A 78 -15.85 -2.92 -17.99
N GLU A 79 -14.55 -2.78 -17.72
CA GLU A 79 -13.76 -3.69 -16.88
C GLU A 79 -14.37 -3.80 -15.47
N ALA A 80 -14.67 -2.65 -14.85
CA ALA A 80 -15.35 -2.54 -13.55
C ALA A 80 -16.68 -3.31 -13.48
N ARG A 81 -17.48 -3.24 -14.56
CA ARG A 81 -18.77 -3.94 -14.62
C ARG A 81 -18.63 -5.43 -14.87
N ARG A 82 -17.64 -5.85 -15.65
CA ARG A 82 -17.41 -7.26 -15.99
C ARG A 82 -16.72 -8.04 -14.87
N HIS A 83 -15.90 -7.37 -14.05
CA HIS A 83 -15.04 -8.04 -13.07
C HIS A 83 -15.26 -7.48 -11.66
N GLN A 84 -15.98 -8.25 -10.84
CA GLN A 84 -16.12 -8.01 -9.40
C GLN A 84 -15.23 -8.98 -8.57
N ASP A 85 -14.54 -9.91 -9.24
CA ASP A 85 -13.64 -10.86 -8.60
C ASP A 85 -12.35 -10.16 -8.09
N ARG A 86 -12.15 -10.24 -6.78
CA ARG A 86 -10.97 -9.73 -6.07
C ARG A 86 -9.67 -10.33 -6.57
N ALA A 87 -9.64 -11.63 -6.86
CA ALA A 87 -8.44 -12.29 -7.38
C ALA A 87 -8.11 -11.80 -8.80
N TRP A 88 -9.13 -11.52 -9.61
CA TRP A 88 -8.95 -10.94 -10.93
C TRP A 88 -8.29 -9.56 -10.86
N TRP A 89 -8.78 -8.67 -9.99
CA TRP A 89 -8.18 -7.35 -9.78
C TRP A 89 -6.74 -7.42 -9.29
N MET A 90 -6.41 -8.32 -8.35
CA MET A 90 -5.02 -8.49 -7.91
C MET A 90 -4.10 -8.92 -9.05
N ARG A 91 -4.53 -9.85 -9.92
CA ARG A 91 -3.76 -10.25 -11.10
C ARG A 91 -3.59 -9.08 -12.08
N ARG A 92 -4.67 -8.33 -12.34
CA ARG A 92 -4.68 -7.14 -13.21
C ARG A 92 -3.74 -6.04 -12.70
N ILE A 93 -3.69 -5.83 -11.38
CA ILE A 93 -2.79 -4.90 -10.70
C ILE A 93 -1.35 -5.40 -10.79
N ALA A 94 -1.08 -6.66 -10.44
CA ALA A 94 0.26 -7.25 -10.49
C ALA A 94 0.87 -7.12 -11.90
N SER A 95 0.12 -7.52 -12.93
CA SER A 95 0.57 -7.40 -14.32
C SER A 95 0.81 -5.94 -14.72
N GLY A 96 -0.12 -5.04 -14.39
CA GLY A 96 0.02 -3.61 -14.70
C GLY A 96 1.25 -2.98 -14.04
N LEU A 97 1.52 -3.30 -12.77
CA LEU A 97 2.71 -2.84 -12.06
C LEU A 97 4.01 -3.41 -12.64
N ALA A 98 3.97 -4.59 -13.26
CA ALA A 98 5.16 -5.20 -13.85
C ALA A 98 5.49 -4.74 -15.27
N GLU A 99 4.47 -4.30 -15.99
CA GLU A 99 4.60 -3.69 -17.32
C GLU A 99 4.94 -2.20 -17.23
N SER A 100 4.56 -1.53 -16.14
CA SER A 100 4.84 -0.10 -15.95
C SER A 100 6.33 0.19 -15.67
N PRO A 101 6.95 1.17 -16.35
CA PRO A 101 8.28 1.67 -15.98
C PRO A 101 8.26 2.46 -14.66
N ILE A 102 7.10 2.99 -14.26
CA ILE A 102 6.90 3.74 -13.02
C ILE A 102 6.32 2.75 -12.00
N THR A 103 7.19 1.93 -11.40
CA THR A 103 6.76 0.85 -10.51
C THR A 103 7.57 0.78 -9.20
N PRO A 104 6.91 0.56 -8.05
CA PRO A 104 7.61 0.31 -6.78
C PRO A 104 8.28 -1.06 -6.74
N LEU A 105 7.90 -1.97 -7.64
CA LEU A 105 8.43 -3.33 -7.66
C LEU A 105 9.96 -3.29 -7.79
N ARG A 106 10.62 -4.16 -7.05
CA ARG A 106 12.07 -4.39 -7.06
C ARG A 106 12.32 -5.90 -7.05
N PRO A 107 13.49 -6.38 -7.50
CA PRO A 107 13.82 -7.80 -7.39
C PRO A 107 13.55 -8.33 -5.98
N GLY A 108 12.85 -9.46 -5.92
CA GLY A 108 12.43 -10.08 -4.66
C GLY A 108 10.95 -10.45 -4.65
N ARG A 109 10.47 -10.84 -3.47
CA ARG A 109 9.11 -11.31 -3.27
C ARG A 109 8.19 -10.18 -2.81
N TRP A 110 7.00 -10.16 -3.38
CA TRP A 110 5.96 -9.17 -3.17
C TRP A 110 4.64 -9.87 -2.93
N GLN A 111 3.73 -9.14 -2.30
CA GLN A 111 2.37 -9.61 -2.12
C GLN A 111 1.39 -8.47 -2.34
N LEU A 112 0.25 -8.81 -2.91
CA LEU A 112 -0.95 -7.99 -2.92
C LEU A 112 -1.96 -8.64 -1.98
N ALA A 113 -2.63 -7.84 -1.17
CA ALA A 113 -3.68 -8.31 -0.29
C ALA A 113 -4.90 -7.40 -0.39
N HIS A 114 -6.09 -8.01 -0.54
CA HIS A 114 -7.34 -7.32 -0.28
C HIS A 114 -7.50 -7.18 1.23
N LEU A 115 -7.56 -5.93 1.70
CA LEU A 115 -7.76 -5.66 3.11
C LEU A 115 -9.23 -5.80 3.50
N VAL A 116 -9.46 -6.10 4.77
CA VAL A 116 -10.79 -6.20 5.35
C VAL A 116 -10.98 -5.00 6.27
N ALA A 117 -12.09 -4.28 6.12
CA ALA A 117 -12.47 -3.24 7.07
C ALA A 117 -12.65 -3.86 8.46
N ASP A 118 -12.04 -3.26 9.48
CA ASP A 118 -12.21 -3.69 10.85
C ASP A 118 -13.64 -3.38 11.30
N ALA A 119 -14.30 -4.38 11.89
CA ALA A 119 -15.67 -4.24 12.36
C ALA A 119 -15.77 -3.38 13.62
N SER A 120 -14.70 -3.28 14.42
CA SER A 120 -14.64 -2.40 15.60
C SER A 120 -14.38 -0.94 15.26
N ASP A 121 -13.69 -0.69 14.15
CA ASP A 121 -13.31 0.64 13.70
C ASP A 121 -13.38 0.66 12.16
N GLY A 122 -14.53 1.08 11.63
CA GLY A 122 -14.80 1.08 10.19
C GLY A 122 -13.90 2.01 9.36
N ALA A 123 -13.05 2.81 10.01
CA ALA A 123 -12.00 3.61 9.37
C ALA A 123 -10.66 2.87 9.25
N CYS A 124 -10.51 1.73 9.92
CA CYS A 124 -9.33 0.89 9.92
C CYS A 124 -9.51 -0.29 8.96
N PHE A 125 -8.48 -0.62 8.19
CA PHE A 125 -8.43 -1.84 7.37
C PHE A 125 -7.24 -2.68 7.78
N VAL A 126 -7.45 -3.99 7.87
CA VAL A 126 -6.43 -4.94 8.31
C VAL A 126 -6.23 -6.05 7.29
N HIS A 127 -4.99 -6.51 7.18
CA HIS A 127 -4.67 -7.69 6.41
C HIS A 127 -5.43 -8.92 6.96
N PRO A 128 -6.01 -9.78 6.11
CA PRO A 128 -6.87 -10.90 6.54
C PRO A 128 -6.21 -11.89 7.52
N ARG A 129 -4.87 -11.96 7.49
CA ARG A 129 -4.05 -12.81 8.36
C ARG A 129 -3.34 -12.05 9.48
N ALA A 130 -3.49 -10.72 9.55
CA ALA A 130 -2.98 -9.98 10.70
C ALA A 130 -3.83 -10.35 11.91
N GLU A 131 -3.18 -10.81 12.98
CA GLU A 131 -3.84 -10.84 14.28
C GLU A 131 -4.07 -9.39 14.70
N LEU A 132 -5.32 -9.05 15.05
CA LEU A 132 -5.85 -7.70 15.38
C LEU A 132 -5.11 -6.93 16.50
N ARG A 133 -3.92 -7.35 16.91
CA ARG A 133 -3.30 -6.98 18.18
C ARG A 133 -2.29 -5.83 18.10
N SER A 134 -1.92 -5.34 16.91
CA SER A 134 -1.02 -4.18 16.77
C SER A 134 -1.18 -3.46 15.43
N VAL A 135 -1.28 -2.12 15.47
CA VAL A 135 -1.18 -1.27 14.27
C VAL A 135 0.22 -1.43 13.66
N GLY A 136 0.30 -1.56 12.34
CA GLY A 136 1.56 -1.79 11.64
C GLY A 136 1.44 -1.63 10.12
N PRO A 137 2.47 -2.04 9.35
CA PRO A 137 2.51 -1.95 7.87
C PRO A 137 1.41 -2.73 7.12
N LEU A 138 0.57 -3.46 7.85
CA LEU A 138 -0.59 -4.19 7.35
C LEU A 138 -1.94 -3.61 7.76
N THR A 139 -1.89 -2.50 8.49
CA THR A 139 -3.03 -1.74 8.92
C THR A 139 -3.08 -0.48 8.09
N VAL A 140 -4.25 -0.11 7.59
CA VAL A 140 -4.47 1.15 6.87
C VAL A 140 -5.44 1.98 7.67
N LEU A 141 -5.01 3.16 8.06
CA LEU A 141 -5.81 4.16 8.76
C LEU A 141 -6.13 5.35 7.83
N ASP A 142 -7.16 6.12 8.17
CA ASP A 142 -7.52 7.39 7.52
C ASP A 142 -7.70 7.31 6.01
N LEU A 143 -8.13 6.16 5.49
CA LEU A 143 -8.23 5.93 4.04
C LEU A 143 -9.11 6.98 3.35
N LEU A 144 -10.31 7.23 3.87
CA LEU A 144 -11.23 8.19 3.24
C LEU A 144 -10.76 9.64 3.41
N GLU A 145 -10.04 9.96 4.49
CA GLU A 145 -9.50 11.31 4.71
C GLU A 145 -8.43 11.66 3.67
N ALA A 146 -7.71 10.68 3.13
CA ALA A 146 -6.78 10.90 2.03
C ALA A 146 -7.43 11.50 0.77
N ALA A 147 -8.77 11.39 0.60
CA ALA A 147 -9.50 12.03 -0.51
C ALA A 147 -9.61 13.56 -0.38
N ALA A 148 -9.35 14.15 0.78
CA ALA A 148 -9.17 15.59 0.92
C ALA A 148 -7.91 15.93 1.72
N ALA A 149 -6.87 15.11 1.56
CA ALA A 149 -5.60 15.42 2.18
C ALA A 149 -5.10 16.79 1.69
N PRO A 150 -4.66 17.66 2.61
CA PRO A 150 -3.95 18.88 2.24
C PRO A 150 -2.67 18.58 1.43
N SER A 151 -2.08 19.62 0.83
CA SER A 151 -0.79 19.55 0.12
C SER A 151 0.36 19.12 1.04
N THR A 152 0.27 19.46 2.33
CA THR A 152 1.19 19.02 3.39
C THR A 152 0.49 18.40 4.58
N ARG A 153 1.15 17.48 5.26
CA ARG A 153 0.64 16.84 6.47
C ARG A 153 1.77 16.36 7.36
N ASP A 154 1.61 16.61 8.64
CA ASP A 154 2.46 16.09 9.70
C ASP A 154 1.88 14.78 10.22
N ASP A 155 2.72 13.74 10.26
CA ASP A 155 2.41 12.45 10.84
C ASP A 155 3.30 12.19 12.04
N ASP A 156 2.70 12.22 13.22
CA ASP A 156 3.29 11.68 14.43
C ASP A 156 3.18 10.15 14.40
N PHE A 157 4.31 9.47 14.56
CA PHE A 157 4.38 8.01 14.63
C PHE A 157 3.84 7.48 15.95
N GLY A 158 3.75 8.28 17.02
CA GLY A 158 3.35 7.79 18.33
C GLY A 158 4.09 6.49 18.71
N GLY A 159 3.39 5.52 19.30
CA GLY A 159 3.98 4.22 19.66
C GLY A 159 4.00 3.16 18.54
N HIS A 160 3.28 3.36 17.42
CA HIS A 160 3.02 2.30 16.44
C HIS A 160 3.12 2.72 14.97
N GLY A 161 3.37 3.99 14.67
CA GLY A 161 3.25 4.63 13.35
C GLY A 161 1.84 5.14 13.06
N SER A 162 1.71 6.11 12.15
CA SER A 162 0.40 6.59 11.68
C SER A 162 -0.27 5.56 10.76
N TRP A 163 0.51 4.89 9.90
CA TRP A 163 0.04 3.96 8.85
C TRP A 163 -1.19 4.46 8.09
N SER A 164 -1.24 5.79 7.93
CA SER A 164 -2.27 6.50 7.19
C SER A 164 -1.97 6.46 5.70
N VAL A 165 -2.88 7.01 4.90
CA VAL A 165 -2.74 7.06 3.45
C VAL A 165 -2.31 8.44 2.97
N TRP A 166 -1.22 8.49 2.19
CA TRP A 166 -0.76 9.70 1.51
C TRP A 166 -1.05 9.64 0.00
N PRO A 167 -1.83 10.59 -0.57
CA PRO A 167 -2.03 10.66 -2.01
C PRO A 167 -0.76 11.11 -2.74
N LEU A 168 -0.47 10.54 -3.91
CA LEU A 168 0.67 10.97 -4.76
C LEU A 168 0.33 12.02 -5.84
N ARG A 169 -0.91 12.51 -5.86
CA ARG A 169 -1.35 13.61 -6.71
C ARG A 169 -2.53 14.34 -6.07
N ARG A 170 -2.86 15.53 -6.58
CA ARG A 170 -3.98 16.32 -6.07
C ARG A 170 -5.29 15.53 -6.19
N PRO A 171 -6.07 15.39 -5.09
CA PRO A 171 -7.42 14.88 -5.19
C PRO A 171 -8.23 15.73 -6.18
N SER A 172 -8.95 15.05 -7.07
CA SER A 172 -9.87 15.71 -8.00
C SER A 172 -11.09 16.27 -7.26
N ASP A 173 -11.72 17.29 -7.84
CA ASP A 173 -12.97 17.82 -7.29
C ASP A 173 -14.10 16.77 -7.40
N ALA A 174 -14.97 16.72 -6.39
CA ALA A 174 -16.11 15.80 -6.34
C ALA A 174 -17.06 15.96 -7.54
N ASP A 175 -17.09 17.15 -8.16
CA ASP A 175 -17.92 17.48 -9.30
C ASP A 175 -17.28 17.20 -10.67
N GLU A 176 -16.01 16.79 -10.72
CA GLU A 176 -15.36 16.40 -11.97
C GLU A 176 -16.07 15.19 -12.62
N ALA A 177 -16.16 15.21 -13.95
CA ALA A 177 -16.88 14.18 -14.71
C ALA A 177 -16.38 12.75 -14.40
N ARG A 178 -15.07 12.58 -14.21
CA ARG A 178 -14.48 11.29 -13.87
C ARG A 178 -14.87 10.81 -12.48
N VAL A 179 -14.90 11.70 -11.49
CA VAL A 179 -15.34 11.37 -10.12
C VAL A 179 -16.83 11.04 -10.11
N LYS A 180 -17.67 11.81 -10.80
CA LYS A 180 -19.11 11.51 -10.98
C LYS A 180 -19.35 10.13 -11.60
N ALA A 181 -18.57 9.77 -12.62
CA ALA A 181 -18.65 8.45 -13.23
C ALA A 181 -18.28 7.34 -12.24
N TRP A 182 -17.19 7.49 -11.48
CA TRP A 182 -16.83 6.52 -10.45
C TRP A 182 -17.81 6.48 -9.28
N ARG A 183 -18.43 7.61 -8.93
CA ARG A 183 -19.46 7.67 -7.89
C ARG A 183 -20.66 6.81 -8.24
N LYS A 184 -21.04 6.77 -9.52
CA LYS A 184 -22.07 5.83 -10.01
C LYS A 184 -21.65 4.38 -9.78
N HIS A 185 -20.41 4.01 -10.11
CA HIS A 185 -19.88 2.67 -9.83
C HIS A 185 -19.83 2.36 -8.33
N ALA A 186 -19.53 3.35 -7.49
CA ALA A 186 -19.52 3.23 -6.03
C ALA A 186 -20.91 2.88 -5.49
N VAL A 187 -21.94 3.62 -5.93
CA VAL A 187 -23.34 3.34 -5.56
C VAL A 187 -23.83 2.00 -6.11
N GLU A 188 -23.38 1.61 -7.31
CA GLU A 188 -23.74 0.34 -7.95
C GLU A 188 -22.94 -0.87 -7.43
N GLY A 189 -22.00 -0.68 -6.50
CA GLY A 189 -21.17 -1.77 -5.96
C GLY A 189 -20.17 -2.36 -6.97
N THR A 190 -19.81 -1.60 -8.00
CA THR A 190 -18.86 -2.03 -9.06
C THR A 190 -17.58 -1.19 -9.08
N LEU A 191 -17.34 -0.39 -8.03
CA LEU A 191 -16.13 0.43 -7.92
C LEU A 191 -14.89 -0.48 -7.83
N PRO A 192 -13.91 -0.35 -8.73
CA PRO A 192 -12.71 -1.15 -8.62
C PRO A 192 -11.86 -0.73 -7.40
N PRO A 193 -10.93 -1.57 -6.94
CA PRO A 193 -10.21 -1.36 -5.68
C PRO A 193 -9.16 -0.25 -5.75
N VAL A 194 -9.02 0.55 -4.70
CA VAL A 194 -7.90 1.50 -4.54
C VAL A 194 -6.61 0.72 -4.28
N VAL A 195 -5.48 1.23 -4.78
CA VAL A 195 -4.20 0.52 -4.74
C VAL A 195 -3.20 1.30 -3.91
N LEU A 196 -2.75 0.68 -2.82
CA LEU A 196 -1.83 1.27 -1.86
C LEU A 196 -0.46 0.58 -1.92
N TRP A 197 0.59 1.31 -1.58
CA TRP A 197 1.93 0.78 -1.37
C TRP A 197 2.42 1.12 0.03
N SER A 198 2.68 0.09 0.84
CA SER A 198 3.28 0.26 2.17
C SER A 198 4.75 0.67 2.05
N VAL A 199 5.12 1.79 2.68
CA VAL A 199 6.51 2.28 2.73
C VAL A 199 7.00 2.33 4.17
N SER A 200 7.84 1.37 4.54
CA SER A 200 8.26 1.16 5.94
C SER A 200 8.98 2.37 6.55
N GLY A 201 9.90 3.00 5.81
CA GLY A 201 10.64 4.17 6.30
C GLY A 201 9.82 5.45 6.47
N LEU A 202 8.58 5.47 6.00
CA LEU A 202 7.62 6.56 6.16
C LEU A 202 6.51 6.22 7.16
N GLN A 203 6.46 4.97 7.62
CA GLN A 203 5.35 4.40 8.40
C GLN A 203 3.97 4.79 7.85
N SER A 204 3.83 4.78 6.52
CA SER A 204 2.65 5.28 5.80
C SER A 204 2.44 4.48 4.51
N HIS A 205 1.24 4.60 3.94
CA HIS A 205 0.88 4.00 2.66
C HIS A 205 0.73 5.07 1.58
N LEU A 206 1.40 4.86 0.45
CA LEU A 206 1.27 5.73 -0.71
C LEU A 206 0.15 5.25 -1.62
N LEU A 207 -0.80 6.13 -1.95
CA LEU A 207 -1.86 5.84 -2.91
C LEU A 207 -1.31 5.88 -4.33
N LEU A 208 -1.10 4.70 -4.91
CA LEU A 208 -0.58 4.53 -6.27
C LEU A 208 -1.65 4.81 -7.32
N ASP A 209 -2.85 4.28 -7.12
CA ASP A 209 -3.96 4.46 -8.04
C ASP A 209 -5.30 4.41 -7.29
N GLY A 210 -6.28 5.14 -7.82
CA GLY A 210 -7.61 5.22 -7.24
C GLY A 210 -7.93 6.54 -6.56
N HIS A 211 -7.15 7.61 -6.75
CA HIS A 211 -7.45 8.95 -6.22
C HIS A 211 -8.89 9.39 -6.51
N ASP A 212 -9.33 9.34 -7.76
CA ASP A 212 -10.73 9.70 -8.12
C ASP A 212 -11.76 8.73 -7.54
N ARG A 213 -11.39 7.45 -7.42
CA ARG A 213 -12.27 6.41 -6.89
C ARG A 213 -12.45 6.56 -5.38
N LEU A 214 -11.42 7.05 -4.69
CA LEU A 214 -11.46 7.36 -3.28
C LEU A 214 -12.32 8.60 -3.01
N VAL A 215 -12.19 9.67 -3.81
CA VAL A 215 -13.10 10.84 -3.76
C VAL A 215 -14.55 10.41 -4.07
N ALA A 216 -14.74 9.56 -5.08
CA ALA A 216 -16.05 9.01 -5.42
C ALA A 216 -16.65 8.18 -4.27
N ALA A 217 -15.86 7.32 -3.64
CA ALA A 217 -16.29 6.49 -2.52
C ALA A 217 -16.68 7.36 -1.31
N ARG A 218 -15.85 8.34 -0.96
CA ARG A 218 -16.15 9.31 0.11
C ARG A 218 -17.44 10.09 -0.16
N SER A 219 -17.60 10.62 -1.37
CA SER A 219 -18.81 11.39 -1.73
C SER A 219 -20.08 10.54 -1.82
N ALA A 220 -19.95 9.23 -2.07
CA ALA A 220 -21.06 8.27 -2.02
C ALA A 220 -21.32 7.73 -0.60
N GLY A 221 -20.44 8.00 0.38
CA GLY A 221 -20.53 7.42 1.72
C GLY A 221 -20.32 5.90 1.73
N VAL A 222 -19.49 5.37 0.81
CA VAL A 222 -19.21 3.93 0.72
C VAL A 222 -17.74 3.63 1.03
N THR A 223 -17.50 2.47 1.63
CA THR A 223 -16.16 1.92 1.86
C THR A 223 -15.66 1.24 0.58
N PRO A 224 -14.57 1.71 -0.05
CA PRO A 224 -14.03 1.06 -1.24
C PRO A 224 -13.27 -0.22 -0.88
N ASP A 225 -13.19 -1.16 -1.82
CA ASP A 225 -12.23 -2.28 -1.71
C ASP A 225 -10.78 -1.72 -1.78
N VAL A 226 -9.89 -2.28 -0.97
CA VAL A 226 -8.49 -1.83 -0.84
C VAL A 226 -7.53 -2.96 -1.15
N VAL A 227 -6.62 -2.73 -2.08
CA VAL A 227 -5.50 -3.65 -2.37
C VAL A 227 -4.20 -3.02 -1.88
N LEU A 228 -3.56 -3.66 -0.90
CA LEU A 228 -2.27 -3.27 -0.36
C LEU A 228 -1.14 -4.04 -1.03
N LEU A 229 -0.16 -3.31 -1.56
CA LEU A 229 1.12 -3.82 -2.05
C LEU A 229 2.21 -3.64 -1.00
N TRP A 230 2.98 -4.69 -0.77
CA TRP A 230 4.14 -4.67 0.12
C TRP A 230 5.19 -5.70 -0.30
N ARG A 231 6.44 -5.44 0.13
CA ARG A 231 7.55 -6.37 -0.05
C ARG A 231 7.53 -7.39 1.08
N VAL A 232 7.86 -8.64 0.77
CA VAL A 232 7.77 -9.74 1.73
C VAL A 232 9.15 -10.28 2.06
N HIS A 233 9.40 -10.44 3.36
CA HIS A 233 10.42 -11.34 3.88
C HIS A 233 9.74 -12.67 4.22
N GLU A 234 10.23 -13.76 3.64
CA GLU A 234 9.74 -15.10 3.93
C GLU A 234 10.73 -15.85 4.80
N THR A 235 10.22 -16.39 5.91
CA THR A 235 10.97 -17.31 6.76
C THR A 235 10.36 -18.70 6.58
N PRO A 236 11.17 -19.73 6.26
CA PRO A 236 10.65 -21.09 6.12
C PRO A 236 10.06 -21.59 7.45
N PRO A 237 9.09 -22.51 7.41
CA PRO A 237 8.54 -23.10 8.63
C PRO A 237 9.65 -23.85 9.40
N THR A 238 9.67 -23.70 10.72
CA THR A 238 10.60 -24.46 11.58
C THR A 238 10.11 -25.88 11.79
N GLU A 239 11.03 -26.84 11.93
CA GLU A 239 10.68 -28.24 12.26
C GLU A 239 9.82 -28.32 13.52
N GLU A 240 10.14 -27.53 14.55
CA GLU A 240 9.38 -27.47 15.79
C GLU A 240 7.92 -27.01 15.56
N ARG A 241 7.70 -25.98 14.72
CA ARG A 241 6.35 -25.51 14.37
C ARG A 241 5.56 -26.60 13.64
N MET A 242 6.19 -27.27 12.67
CA MET A 242 5.58 -28.36 11.91
C MET A 242 5.24 -29.55 12.83
N ALA A 243 6.17 -29.94 13.71
CA ALA A 243 5.97 -31.03 14.66
C ALA A 243 4.85 -30.73 15.67
N ARG A 244 4.78 -29.51 16.22
CA ARG A 244 3.68 -29.08 17.11
C ARG A 244 2.33 -29.18 16.43
N ALA A 245 2.22 -28.71 15.18
CA ALA A 245 0.96 -28.76 14.43
C ALA A 245 0.57 -30.21 14.06
N ALA A 246 1.53 -31.05 13.67
CA ALA A 246 1.28 -32.47 13.42
C ALA A 246 0.80 -33.19 14.69
N HIS A 247 1.42 -32.94 15.84
CA HIS A 247 1.00 -33.51 17.13
C HIS A 247 -0.40 -33.05 17.55
N ALA A 248 -0.71 -31.76 17.37
CA ALA A 248 -2.04 -31.21 17.62
C ALA A 248 -3.09 -31.82 16.68
N TYR A 249 -2.75 -32.04 15.42
CA TYR A 249 -3.62 -32.69 14.43
C TYR A 249 -3.97 -34.10 14.88
N THR A 250 -2.98 -34.96 15.16
CA THR A 250 -3.22 -36.34 15.62
C THR A 250 -4.10 -36.36 16.88
N SER A 251 -3.76 -35.52 17.86
CA SER A 251 -4.46 -35.47 19.15
C SER A 251 -5.92 -35.01 19.06
N GLN A 252 -6.25 -34.12 18.12
CA GLN A 252 -7.61 -33.58 17.95
C GLN A 252 -8.43 -34.36 16.92
N PHE A 253 -7.78 -34.89 15.88
CA PHE A 253 -8.41 -35.74 14.87
C PHE A 253 -9.03 -37.00 15.49
N GLU A 254 -8.35 -37.61 16.45
CA GLU A 254 -8.85 -38.77 17.19
C GLU A 254 -10.09 -38.47 18.05
N ARG A 255 -10.28 -37.20 18.45
CA ARG A 255 -11.35 -36.81 19.39
C ARG A 255 -12.59 -36.22 18.71
N HIS A 256 -12.44 -35.53 17.56
CA HIS A 256 -13.54 -34.81 16.91
C HIS A 256 -13.44 -34.78 15.37
N PRO A 257 -14.12 -35.71 14.65
CA PRO A 257 -14.08 -35.78 13.19
C PRO A 257 -14.65 -34.54 12.45
N GLY A 258 -15.49 -33.73 13.11
CA GLY A 258 -16.11 -32.52 12.54
C GLY A 258 -15.16 -31.31 12.43
N GLY A 259 -13.94 -31.39 12.96
CA GLY A 259 -12.96 -30.29 12.96
C GLY A 259 -11.98 -30.27 11.77
N ARG A 260 -12.16 -31.13 10.76
CA ARG A 260 -11.19 -31.36 9.67
C ARG A 260 -10.75 -30.08 8.95
N GLN A 261 -11.67 -29.15 8.68
CA GLN A 261 -11.31 -27.91 7.98
C GLN A 261 -10.40 -27.02 8.83
N ALA A 262 -10.69 -26.87 10.12
CA ALA A 262 -9.87 -26.08 11.04
C ALA A 262 -8.48 -26.72 11.24
N LEU A 263 -8.44 -28.04 11.33
CA LEU A 263 -7.21 -28.82 11.44
C LEU A 263 -6.35 -28.76 10.17
N ASN A 264 -6.96 -28.87 8.99
CA ASN A 264 -6.27 -28.71 7.71
C ASN A 264 -5.73 -27.28 7.57
N THR A 265 -6.54 -26.27 7.89
CA THR A 265 -6.11 -24.86 7.89
C THR A 265 -4.93 -24.64 8.85
N MET A 266 -4.95 -25.28 10.02
CA MET A 266 -3.84 -25.22 10.98
C MET A 266 -2.56 -25.84 10.41
N LEU A 267 -2.65 -27.03 9.79
CA LEU A 267 -1.50 -27.68 9.15
C LEU A 267 -0.97 -26.85 7.99
N GLU A 268 -1.83 -26.39 7.09
CA GLU A 268 -1.45 -25.51 5.98
C GLU A 268 -0.69 -24.29 6.49
N ARG A 269 -1.18 -23.63 7.54
CA ARG A 269 -0.46 -22.51 8.16
C ARG A 269 0.89 -22.93 8.68
N ALA A 270 0.97 -24.03 9.45
CA ALA A 270 2.20 -24.48 10.10
C ALA A 270 3.31 -24.85 9.11
N PHE A 271 2.95 -25.45 7.98
CA PHE A 271 3.86 -25.86 6.91
C PHE A 271 4.09 -24.77 5.85
N SER A 272 3.33 -23.67 5.88
CA SER A 272 3.59 -22.51 5.02
C SER A 272 4.69 -21.61 5.60
N PRO A 273 5.53 -20.97 4.75
CA PRO A 273 6.43 -19.91 5.19
C PRO A 273 5.69 -18.82 5.96
N THR A 274 6.31 -18.28 7.01
CA THR A 274 5.83 -17.04 7.63
C THR A 274 6.24 -15.88 6.74
N ARG A 275 5.30 -14.96 6.52
CA ARG A 275 5.49 -13.76 5.69
C ARG A 275 5.45 -12.56 6.60
N ALA A 276 6.51 -11.77 6.56
CA ALA A 276 6.60 -10.50 7.25
C ALA A 276 6.83 -9.37 6.24
N PRO A 277 6.37 -8.15 6.53
CA PRO A 277 6.74 -6.98 5.75
C PRO A 277 8.26 -6.83 5.74
N ALA A 278 8.83 -6.66 4.56
CA ALA A 278 10.25 -6.34 4.37
C ALA A 278 10.44 -4.83 4.17
N ASP A 279 11.64 -4.35 4.46
CA ASP A 279 11.98 -2.95 4.27
C ASP A 279 11.86 -2.50 2.82
N THR A 280 11.35 -1.28 2.68
CA THR A 280 11.24 -0.60 1.41
C THR A 280 12.61 -0.14 0.94
N PHE A 281 12.95 -0.44 -0.31
CA PHE A 281 14.21 0.00 -0.89
C PHE A 281 14.16 1.49 -1.25
N ALA A 282 15.17 2.23 -0.79
CA ALA A 282 15.44 3.62 -1.18
C ALA A 282 16.89 3.78 -1.69
N ILE A 283 17.12 4.78 -2.52
CA ILE A 283 18.44 5.15 -3.03
C ILE A 283 19.03 6.22 -2.10
N GLY A 284 20.15 5.91 -1.45
CA GLY A 284 20.89 6.88 -0.66
C GLY A 284 21.58 7.91 -1.55
N ARG A 285 21.35 9.20 -1.29
CA ARG A 285 21.96 10.33 -2.02
C ARG A 285 22.59 11.31 -1.04
N SER A 286 23.92 11.32 -0.95
CA SER A 286 24.65 12.20 -0.04
C SER A 286 24.67 13.67 -0.47
N ASP A 287 24.32 13.95 -1.73
CA ASP A 287 24.40 15.24 -2.40
C ASP A 287 23.02 15.86 -2.71
N MET A 288 21.94 15.26 -2.17
CA MET A 288 20.57 15.66 -2.51
C MET A 288 20.05 16.85 -1.71
N ASP A 289 20.67 17.22 -0.59
CA ASP A 289 20.11 18.19 0.35
C ASP A 289 19.83 19.56 -0.32
N ASP A 290 20.83 20.16 -0.97
CA ASP A 290 20.67 21.45 -1.65
C ASP A 290 19.73 21.36 -2.88
N GLU A 291 19.67 20.20 -3.53
CA GLU A 291 18.75 19.93 -4.64
C GLU A 291 17.31 19.88 -4.14
N TRP A 292 17.09 19.20 -3.03
CA TRP A 292 15.80 19.04 -2.39
C TRP A 292 15.24 20.38 -1.91
N ASP A 293 16.06 21.21 -1.25
CA ASP A 293 15.63 22.53 -0.77
C ASP A 293 15.21 23.45 -1.92
N ARG A 294 15.98 23.46 -3.01
CA ARG A 294 15.64 24.23 -4.22
C ARG A 294 14.35 23.72 -4.86
N GLU A 295 14.17 22.40 -4.94
CA GLU A 295 12.95 21.81 -5.50
C GLU A 295 11.72 22.17 -4.68
N VAL A 296 11.78 21.97 -3.36
CA VAL A 296 10.71 22.33 -2.42
C VAL A 296 10.35 23.81 -2.55
N ALA A 297 11.32 24.72 -2.54
CA ALA A 297 11.06 26.14 -2.70
C ALA A 297 10.49 26.54 -4.08
N SER A 298 10.76 25.73 -5.12
CA SER A 298 10.35 26.04 -6.50
C SER A 298 9.01 25.42 -6.91
N VAL A 299 8.63 24.29 -6.32
CA VAL A 299 7.45 23.52 -6.73
C VAL A 299 6.32 23.60 -5.71
N LEU A 300 6.65 23.77 -4.43
CA LEU A 300 5.67 23.86 -3.35
C LEU A 300 5.31 25.31 -3.04
N THR A 301 4.17 25.51 -2.40
CA THR A 301 3.81 26.84 -1.87
C THR A 301 4.79 27.22 -0.75
N ALA A 302 4.89 28.52 -0.44
CA ALA A 302 5.75 28.97 0.66
C ALA A 302 5.35 28.35 2.02
N GLU A 303 4.05 28.15 2.24
CA GLU A 303 3.51 27.49 3.43
C GLU A 303 3.92 26.01 3.49
N ASP A 304 3.77 25.29 2.38
CA ASP A 304 4.14 23.87 2.31
C ASP A 304 5.65 23.65 2.51
N ALA A 305 6.46 24.53 1.92
CA ALA A 305 7.91 24.51 2.07
C ALA A 305 8.34 24.79 3.52
N ASP A 306 7.69 25.75 4.17
CA ASP A 306 7.95 26.09 5.57
C ASP A 306 7.54 24.96 6.52
N ALA A 307 6.41 24.27 6.26
CA ALA A 307 6.00 23.08 7.01
C ALA A 307 7.09 22.00 6.99
N LEU A 308 7.63 21.69 5.82
CA LEU A 308 8.73 20.73 5.65
C LEU A 308 10.04 21.16 6.35
N CYS A 309 10.33 22.46 6.36
CA CYS A 309 11.54 23.00 7.00
C CYS A 309 11.44 23.03 8.53
N ARG A 310 10.22 23.11 9.09
CA ARG A 310 9.94 23.17 10.53
C ARG A 310 9.71 21.80 11.19
N ALA A 311 9.95 20.70 10.48
CA ALA A 311 9.77 19.33 10.98
C ALA A 311 10.75 18.97 12.13
N ASP A 312 10.57 19.61 13.29
CA ASP A 312 11.16 19.35 14.59
C ASP A 312 9.98 19.50 15.58
N PHE A 313 9.23 18.42 15.82
CA PHE A 313 8.17 18.43 16.83
C PHE A 313 8.72 18.25 18.25
#